data_AF-A4JM24-F1
#
_entry.id   AF-A4JM24-F1
#
_cell.length_a   1.000
_cell.length_b   1.000
_cell.length_c   1.000
_cell.angle_alpha   90.00
_cell.angle_beta   90.00
_cell.angle_gamma   90.00
#
_symmetry.space_group_name_H-M   'P 1'
#
loop_
_entity.id
_entity.type
_entity.pdbx_description
1 polymer ?
#
loop_
_entity_poly.entity_id
_entity_poly.type
_entity_poly.pdbx_seq_one_letter_code
_entity_poly.pdbx_strand_id
1 'polypeptide(L)'
;MSGQIARRTHVLHFERYHDDSPEDVRAFNSCISSYEKALPALWEGKITRYSSALLSNTLGCIGTLSRVLTRSAKLSGGTWSLDALKRALLTEAQRKRILEEILDGESAIGPSFTRILPAIRRVATSPVGGNE
;
A
#
# COMPACT_ATOMS: atom_id res chain seq x y z
N MET A 1 6.61 -16.31 14.85
CA MET A 1 5.56 -15.81 15.78
C MET A 1 5.14 -16.94 16.70
N SER A 2 5.02 -16.75 18.02
CA SER A 2 4.50 -17.80 18.91
C SER A 2 2.98 -17.89 18.80
N GLY A 3 2.41 -19.10 18.95
CA GLY A 3 0.95 -19.31 18.85
C GLY A 3 0.14 -18.55 19.92
N GLN A 4 0.77 -18.15 21.02
CA GLN A 4 0.13 -17.33 22.06
C GLN A 4 -0.11 -15.89 21.60
N ILE A 5 0.85 -15.30 20.87
CA ILE A 5 0.76 -13.93 20.36
C ILE A 5 -0.21 -13.87 19.19
N ALA A 6 -0.17 -14.85 18.29
CA ALA A 6 -1.06 -14.91 17.12
C ALA A 6 -2.56 -14.90 17.49
N ARG A 7 -2.93 -15.46 18.64
CA ARG A 7 -4.33 -15.46 19.12
C ARG A 7 -4.84 -14.13 19.66
N ARG A 8 -3.94 -13.19 19.98
CA ARG A 8 -4.27 -11.89 20.59
C ARG A 8 -3.95 -10.70 19.68
N THR A 9 -3.44 -10.97 18.48
CA THR A 9 -3.02 -9.94 17.53
C THR A 9 -3.88 -10.03 16.28
N HIS A 10 -4.50 -8.91 15.91
CA HIS A 10 -5.11 -8.72 14.60
C HIS A 10 -4.12 -7.97 13.73
N VAL A 11 -3.72 -8.59 12.62
CA VAL A 11 -2.88 -7.95 11.62
C VAL A 11 -3.79 -7.37 10.54
N LEU A 12 -3.65 -6.08 10.27
CA LEU A 12 -4.30 -5.40 9.16
C LEU A 12 -3.23 -5.07 8.13
N HIS A 13 -3.36 -5.65 6.94
CA HIS A 13 -2.50 -5.36 5.81
C HIS A 13 -3.18 -4.28 4.97
N PHE A 14 -2.53 -3.13 4.82
CA PHE A 14 -2.97 -2.10 3.89
C PHE A 14 -2.29 -2.33 2.55
N GLU A 15 -3.11 -2.57 1.53
CA GLU A 15 -2.63 -2.73 0.17
C GLU A 15 -2.04 -1.42 -0.36
N ARG A 16 -1.15 -1.55 -1.35
CA ARG A 16 -0.67 -0.40 -2.11
C ARG A 16 -1.77 0.11 -3.04
N TYR A 17 -1.66 1.38 -3.44
CA TYR A 17 -2.52 1.94 -4.47
C TYR A 17 -2.16 1.37 -5.85
N HIS A 18 -3.12 0.82 -6.56
CA HIS A 18 -2.94 0.32 -7.91
C HIS A 18 -3.26 1.39 -8.96
N ASP A 19 -2.51 1.40 -10.07
CA ASP A 19 -2.71 2.34 -11.17
C ASP A 19 -3.83 1.94 -12.13
N ASP A 20 -4.24 0.67 -12.11
CA ASP A 20 -5.40 0.14 -12.82
C ASP A 20 -6.72 0.28 -12.05
N SER A 21 -6.68 0.70 -10.78
CA SER A 21 -7.85 0.98 -9.94
C SER A 21 -8.17 2.49 -9.93
N PRO A 22 -9.28 2.93 -10.54
CA PRO A 22 -9.66 4.35 -10.53
C PRO A 22 -9.89 4.90 -9.12
N GLU A 23 -10.32 4.06 -8.18
CA GLU A 23 -10.48 4.44 -6.77
C GLU A 23 -9.13 4.73 -6.12
N ASP A 24 -8.17 3.84 -6.31
CA ASP A 24 -6.82 4.00 -5.78
C ASP A 24 -6.12 5.22 -6.36
N VAL A 25 -6.27 5.46 -7.66
CA VAL A 25 -5.73 6.65 -8.32
C VAL A 25 -6.31 7.93 -7.69
N ARG A 26 -7.62 7.98 -7.41
CA ARG A 26 -8.24 9.13 -6.73
C ARG A 26 -7.73 9.30 -5.30
N ALA A 27 -7.60 8.21 -4.55
CA ALA A 27 -7.08 8.24 -3.20
C ALA A 27 -5.61 8.69 -3.16
N PHE A 28 -4.77 8.17 -4.04
CA PHE A 28 -3.36 8.57 -4.18
C PHE A 28 -3.22 10.05 -4.56
N ASN A 29 -4.04 10.55 -5.51
CA ASN A 29 -4.07 11.98 -5.85
C ASN A 29 -4.43 12.86 -4.64
N SER A 30 -5.33 12.38 -3.78
CA SER A 30 -5.68 13.06 -2.53
C SER A 30 -4.50 13.08 -1.55
N CYS A 31 -3.72 12.00 -1.46
CA CYS A 31 -2.48 11.99 -0.68
C CYS A 31 -1.45 13.00 -1.20
N ILE A 32 -1.24 13.07 -2.53
CA ILE A 32 -0.34 14.07 -3.14
C ILE A 32 -0.79 15.49 -2.79
N SER A 33 -2.10 15.76 -2.90
CA SER A 33 -2.68 17.06 -2.54
C SER A 33 -2.42 17.42 -1.07
N SER A 34 -2.44 16.43 -0.18
CA SER A 34 -2.11 16.63 1.25
C SER A 34 -0.64 17.01 1.46
N TYR A 35 0.30 16.45 0.69
CA TYR A 35 1.70 16.88 0.74
C TYR A 35 1.88 18.32 0.28
N GLU A 36 1.22 18.72 -0.81
CA GLU A 36 1.25 20.10 -1.29
C GLU A 36 0.69 21.08 -0.26
N LYS A 37 -0.45 20.76 0.34
CA LYS A 37 -1.09 21.57 1.39
C LYS A 37 -0.26 21.67 2.67
N ALA A 38 0.49 20.61 3.01
CA ALA A 38 1.33 20.61 4.19
C ALA A 38 2.53 21.56 4.06
N LEU A 39 3.08 21.73 2.84
CA LEU A 39 4.25 22.58 2.59
C LEU A 39 4.04 23.42 1.30
N PRO A 40 3.10 24.38 1.30
CA PRO A 40 2.71 25.09 0.08
C PRO A 40 3.85 25.90 -0.53
N ALA A 41 4.74 26.48 0.30
CA ALA A 41 5.90 27.23 -0.16
C ALA A 41 6.97 26.37 -0.84
N LEU A 42 7.11 25.10 -0.42
CA LEU A 42 8.07 24.16 -1.01
C LEU A 42 7.56 23.64 -2.36
N TRP A 43 6.26 23.36 -2.43
CA TRP A 43 5.69 22.59 -3.52
C TRP A 43 5.00 23.44 -4.58
N GLU A 44 4.56 24.66 -4.25
CA GLU A 44 3.97 25.63 -5.18
C GLU A 44 2.84 25.07 -6.07
N GLY A 45 2.11 24.06 -5.58
CA GLY A 45 1.08 23.36 -6.36
C GLY A 45 1.60 22.62 -7.60
N LYS A 46 2.88 22.25 -7.61
CA LYS A 46 3.59 21.71 -8.79
C LYS A 46 3.75 20.20 -8.79
N ILE A 47 3.48 19.50 -7.69
CA ILE A 47 3.63 18.04 -7.58
C ILE A 47 2.42 17.30 -8.17
N THR A 48 1.21 17.83 -7.99
CA THR A 48 -0.05 17.15 -8.36
C THR A 48 -0.09 16.76 -9.84
N ARG A 49 0.48 17.58 -10.74
CA ARG A 49 0.62 17.25 -12.17
C ARG A 49 1.52 16.05 -12.49
N TYR A 50 2.32 15.59 -11.52
CA TYR A 50 3.19 14.41 -11.65
C TYR A 50 2.64 13.20 -10.89
N SER A 51 1.39 13.24 -10.42
CA SER A 51 0.84 12.19 -9.56
C SER A 51 0.88 10.80 -10.20
N SER A 52 0.55 10.66 -11.49
CA SER A 52 0.64 9.39 -12.21
C SER A 52 2.08 8.85 -12.28
N ALA A 53 3.05 9.72 -12.57
CA ALA A 53 4.45 9.33 -12.61
C ALA A 53 4.96 8.92 -11.21
N LEU A 54 4.51 9.62 -10.17
CA LEU A 54 4.84 9.30 -8.78
C LEU A 54 4.20 7.98 -8.35
N LEU A 55 2.92 7.75 -8.65
CA LEU A 55 2.21 6.50 -8.37
C LEU A 55 2.97 5.31 -8.94
N SER A 56 3.33 5.38 -10.23
CA SER A 56 4.09 4.33 -10.91
C SER A 56 5.52 4.18 -10.37
N ASN A 57 6.23 5.29 -10.10
CA ASN A 57 7.60 5.22 -9.61
C ASN A 57 7.67 4.67 -8.18
N THR A 58 6.72 5.04 -7.32
CA THR A 58 6.68 4.64 -5.91
C THR A 58 5.91 3.35 -5.67
N LEU A 59 5.45 2.70 -6.75
CA LEU A 59 4.71 1.44 -6.72
C LEU A 59 3.47 1.50 -5.83
N GLY A 60 2.75 2.62 -5.81
CA GLY A 60 1.56 2.77 -4.95
C GLY A 60 1.83 2.90 -3.45
N CYS A 61 3.08 2.82 -2.99
CA CYS A 61 3.39 2.85 -1.57
C CYS A 61 3.58 4.31 -1.09
N ILE A 62 2.69 4.80 -0.22
CA ILE A 62 2.78 6.16 0.34
C ILE A 62 4.05 6.38 1.17
N GLY A 63 4.56 5.35 1.85
CA GLY A 63 5.84 5.44 2.57
C GLY A 63 7.01 5.70 1.61
N THR A 64 7.02 5.06 0.45
CA THR A 64 8.02 5.28 -0.61
C THR A 64 7.87 6.69 -1.20
N LEU A 65 6.64 7.12 -1.48
CA LEU A 65 6.35 8.49 -1.91
C LEU A 65 6.90 9.52 -0.91
N SER A 66 6.64 9.35 0.39
CA SER A 66 7.14 10.24 1.44
C SER A 66 8.66 10.38 1.41
N ARG A 67 9.38 9.26 1.22
CA ARG A 67 10.83 9.23 1.11
C ARG A 67 11.33 9.95 -0.15
N VAL A 68 10.70 9.73 -1.29
CA VAL A 68 11.01 10.42 -2.55
C VAL A 68 10.82 11.93 -2.41
N LEU A 69 9.68 12.37 -1.88
CA LEU A 69 9.39 13.80 -1.69
C LEU A 69 10.34 14.44 -0.68
N THR A 70 10.63 13.76 0.44
CA THR A 70 11.60 14.25 1.44
C THR A 70 12.99 14.39 0.83
N ARG A 71 13.42 13.43 0.00
CA ARG A 71 14.71 13.50 -0.69
C ARG A 71 14.73 14.63 -1.72
N SER A 72 13.65 14.83 -2.47
CA SER A 72 13.50 15.95 -3.41
C SER A 72 13.65 17.29 -2.69
N ALA A 73 12.96 17.48 -1.57
CA ALA A 73 13.03 18.71 -0.78
C ALA A 73 14.44 19.00 -0.25
N LYS A 74 15.17 17.96 0.16
CA LYS A 74 16.57 18.10 0.59
C LYS A 74 17.49 18.47 -0.56
N LEU A 75 17.31 17.83 -1.73
CA LEU A 75 18.13 18.09 -2.92
C LEU A 75 17.90 19.49 -3.50
N SER A 76 16.70 20.05 -3.34
CA SER A 76 16.38 21.40 -3.81
C SER A 76 16.73 22.50 -2.81
N GLY A 77 17.14 22.17 -1.59
CA GLY A 77 17.38 23.16 -0.54
C GLY A 77 16.10 23.78 0.02
N GLY A 78 14.96 23.09 -0.06
CA GLY A 78 13.69 23.56 0.51
C GLY A 78 12.82 24.39 -0.42
N THR A 79 13.13 24.44 -1.72
CA THR A 79 12.31 25.11 -2.75
C THR A 79 11.86 24.12 -3.84
N TRP A 80 10.89 24.50 -4.67
CA TRP A 80 10.47 23.62 -5.76
C TRP A 80 11.60 23.43 -6.79
N SER A 81 11.89 22.18 -7.17
CA SER A 81 12.79 21.87 -8.28
C SER A 81 12.41 20.56 -8.94
N LEU A 82 12.12 20.62 -10.25
CA LEU A 82 11.83 19.42 -11.04
C LEU A 82 13.07 18.52 -11.19
N ASP A 83 14.27 19.10 -11.26
CA ASP A 83 15.51 18.31 -11.33
C ASP A 83 15.74 17.54 -10.03
N ALA A 84 15.55 18.20 -8.88
CA ALA A 84 15.63 17.57 -7.58
C ALA A 84 14.61 16.43 -7.44
N LEU A 85 13.39 16.61 -7.95
CA LEU A 85 12.36 15.57 -7.96
C LEU A 85 12.80 14.37 -8.80
N LYS A 86 13.26 14.60 -10.04
CA LYS A 86 13.76 13.53 -10.93
C LYS A 86 14.90 12.74 -10.30
N ARG A 87 15.84 13.43 -9.65
CA ARG A 87 16.98 12.81 -8.95
C ARG A 87 16.59 12.06 -7.67
N ALA A 88 15.44 12.40 -7.09
CA ALA A 88 14.93 11.75 -5.90
C ALA A 88 14.16 10.45 -6.19
N LEU A 89 13.63 10.30 -7.41
CA LEU A 89 12.89 9.12 -7.86
C LEU A 89 13.71 7.83 -7.67
N LEU A 90 12.99 6.73 -7.52
CA LEU A 90 13.59 5.40 -7.57
C LEU A 90 14.13 5.14 -8.97
N THR A 91 15.32 4.56 -9.04
CA THR A 91 15.88 4.02 -10.28
C THR A 91 15.10 2.78 -10.72
N GLU A 92 15.20 2.40 -11.99
CA GLU A 92 14.56 1.21 -12.53
C GLU A 92 14.97 -0.06 -11.79
N ALA A 93 16.27 -0.23 -11.50
CA ALA A 93 16.77 -1.38 -10.75
C ALA A 93 16.18 -1.45 -9.33
N GLN A 94 16.03 -0.31 -8.64
CA GLN A 94 15.39 -0.25 -7.33
C GLN A 94 13.91 -0.60 -7.43
N ARG A 95 13.19 -0.03 -8.41
CA ARG A 95 11.76 -0.33 -8.62
C ARG A 95 11.53 -1.80 -8.88
N LYS A 96 12.34 -2.42 -9.75
CA LYS A 96 12.23 -3.83 -10.08
C LYS A 96 12.38 -4.70 -8.83
N ARG A 97 13.45 -4.49 -8.05
CA ARG A 97 13.69 -5.25 -6.82
C ARG A 97 12.59 -5.06 -5.78
N ILE A 98 12.17 -3.81 -5.55
CA ILE A 98 11.09 -3.53 -4.59
C ILE A 98 9.78 -4.17 -5.05
N LEU A 99 9.47 -4.14 -6.36
CA LEU A 99 8.27 -4.77 -6.90
C LEU A 99 8.29 -6.28 -6.72
N GLU A 100 9.43 -6.94 -6.97
CA GLU A 100 9.60 -8.38 -6.70
C GLU A 100 9.30 -8.69 -5.22
N GLU A 101 9.90 -7.95 -4.29
CA GLU A 101 9.65 -8.11 -2.85
C GLU A 101 8.19 -7.85 -2.45
N ILE A 102 7.54 -6.84 -3.05
CA ILE A 102 6.13 -6.52 -2.84
C ILE A 102 5.25 -7.69 -3.29
N LEU A 103 5.44 -8.19 -4.52
CA LEU A 103 4.59 -9.24 -5.08
C LEU A 103 4.75 -10.56 -4.31
N ASP A 104 5.97 -10.90 -3.89
CA ASP A 104 6.24 -12.06 -3.05
C ASP A 104 5.53 -11.92 -1.69
N GLY A 105 5.61 -10.72 -1.08
CA GLY A 105 4.95 -10.41 0.19
C GLY A 105 3.42 -10.44 0.08
N GLU A 106 2.84 -9.78 -0.92
CA GLU A 106 1.40 -9.75 -1.20
C GLU A 106 0.87 -11.18 -1.41
N SER A 107 1.61 -12.02 -2.15
CA SER A 107 1.25 -13.42 -2.40
C SER A 107 1.27 -14.27 -1.12
N ALA A 108 2.24 -14.04 -0.23
CA ALA A 108 2.34 -14.75 1.06
C ALA A 108 1.24 -14.35 2.06
N ILE A 109 0.62 -13.19 1.87
CA ILE A 109 -0.36 -12.58 2.78
C ILE A 109 -1.82 -12.88 2.38
N GLY A 110 -2.08 -13.27 1.12
CA GLY A 110 -3.44 -13.33 0.57
C GLY A 110 -4.43 -14.24 1.33
N PRO A 111 -5.75 -14.12 1.08
CA PRO A 111 -6.55 -12.90 1.09
C PRO A 111 -6.79 -12.49 2.56
N SER A 112 -5.99 -11.55 3.07
CA SER A 112 -6.03 -11.15 4.49
C SER A 112 -7.38 -10.61 4.98
N PHE A 113 -8.24 -10.16 4.06
CA PHE A 113 -9.58 -9.69 4.38
C PHE A 113 -10.68 -10.76 4.26
N THR A 114 -10.47 -11.79 3.44
CA THR A 114 -11.49 -12.81 3.21
C THR A 114 -11.24 -13.98 4.16
N ARG A 115 -11.82 -13.89 5.36
CA ARG A 115 -11.89 -15.04 6.26
C ARG A 115 -12.85 -16.07 5.66
N ILE A 116 -12.32 -17.21 5.23
CA ILE A 116 -13.16 -18.33 4.77
C ILE A 116 -13.75 -19.00 6.01
N LEU A 117 -15.08 -18.97 6.12
CA LEU A 117 -15.79 -19.75 7.11
C LEU A 117 -15.78 -21.23 6.67
N PRO A 118 -15.24 -22.17 7.47
CA PRO A 118 -15.27 -23.58 7.11
C PRO A 118 -16.71 -24.10 7.02
N ALA A 119 -16.96 -25.03 6.10
CA ALA A 119 -18.28 -25.67 5.97
C ALA A 119 -18.63 -26.45 7.25
N ILE A 120 -19.84 -26.24 7.77
CA ILE A 120 -20.36 -26.97 8.93
C ILE A 120 -20.68 -28.41 8.49
N ARG A 121 -19.94 -29.40 9.00
CA ARG A 121 -20.38 -30.80 8.90
C ARG A 121 -21.56 -31.00 9.83
N ARG A 122 -22.76 -31.26 9.27
CA ARG A 122 -23.89 -31.78 10.06
C ARG A 122 -23.51 -33.15 10.60
N VAL A 123 -23.44 -33.27 11.93
CA VAL A 123 -23.38 -34.58 12.59
C VAL A 123 -24.77 -35.20 12.42
N ALA A 124 -24.84 -36.35 11.74
CA ALA A 124 -26.07 -37.12 11.67
C ALA A 124 -26.43 -37.57 13.09
N THR A 125 -27.54 -37.07 13.62
CA THR A 125 -28.14 -37.61 14.84
C THR A 125 -28.68 -39.00 14.51
N SER A 126 -28.04 -40.04 15.02
CA SER A 126 -28.59 -41.39 14.97
C SER A 126 -29.96 -41.39 15.66
N PRO A 127 -31.00 -42.03 15.09
CA PRO A 127 -32.29 -42.14 15.76
C PRO A 127 -32.10 -42.97 17.03
N VAL A 128 -32.57 -42.45 18.17
CA VAL A 128 -32.81 -43.27 19.36
C VAL A 128 -33.90 -44.26 18.98
N GLY A 129 -33.52 -45.52 18.81
CA GLY A 129 -34.45 -46.62 18.57
C GLY A 129 -35.37 -46.76 19.77
N GLY A 130 -36.66 -46.51 19.56
CA GLY A 130 -37.71 -46.99 20.43
C GLY A 130 -37.99 -48.44 20.07
N ASN A 131 -37.84 -49.33 21.05
CA ASN A 131 -38.51 -50.63 21.06
C ASN A 131 -39.30 -50.73 22.36
N GLU A 132 -40.62 -50.80 22.15
CA GLU A 132 -41.65 -51.57 22.88
C GLU A 132 -41.84 -51.35 24.39
#